data_AF-A0A9C6WSV7-F1
#
_entry.id   AF-A0A9C6WSV7-F1
#
_cell.length_a   1.000
_cell.length_b   1.000
_cell.length_c   1.000
_cell.angle_alpha   90.00
_cell.angle_beta   90.00
_cell.angle_gamma   90.00
#
_symmetry.space_group_name_H-M   'P 1'
#
loop_
_entity.id
_entity.type
_entity.pdbx_description
1 polymer ?
#
loop_
_entity_poly.entity_id
_entity_poly.type
_entity_poly.pdbx_seq_one_letter_code
_entity_poly.pdbx_strand_id
1 'polypeptide(L)'
;MDQRTSSTTRKVSGRAALLARATETTSDAELAALLRVLVQRVDEDLNCLALIGDALHQHVFGRLFFKKLGLVPVFKVTVQDGEDLLSPNYRTLKAIRQVRKEGCRAYFLLFANGIQLGRLLRFGDSQRVLDTRGRFVVLHDRRLFSPDLHYLWKKIVNVVFVRRYGGRRSSWFELSTVPFPAPIQGVMVTRRLDIWRRGAFRQNADLFRDKTSDLQNQTLAVVTFEHVPASYKLRHVANEHGDVTSGFSGLEVQVMQALARAMNFVPRLYEAPGASREQWGRRQLDGSLSGLLGEVTSGRAELVLGDLHYSPFHLRLMDLSVPYHSECLTFLTPEATTDNSWQTLILPF
;
A
#
# COMPACT_ATOMS: atom_id res chain seq x y z
N MET A 1 49.13 -28.34 -45.62
CA MET A 1 47.73 -27.91 -45.79
C MET A 1 47.43 -27.01 -44.60
N ASP A 2 47.84 -25.75 -44.72
CA ASP A 2 47.79 -24.72 -43.68
C ASP A 2 46.39 -24.11 -43.59
N GLN A 3 45.84 -23.97 -42.38
CA GLN A 3 44.77 -23.01 -42.12
C GLN A 3 45.10 -22.19 -40.87
N ARG A 4 45.35 -20.90 -41.13
CA ARG A 4 45.54 -19.81 -40.17
C ARG A 4 44.22 -19.51 -39.45
N THR A 5 44.26 -19.46 -38.12
CA THR A 5 43.23 -18.83 -37.28
C THR A 5 43.51 -17.34 -37.15
N SER A 6 42.65 -16.48 -37.72
CA SER A 6 42.71 -15.03 -37.51
C SER A 6 41.71 -14.60 -36.44
N SER A 7 42.20 -14.25 -35.25
CA SER A 7 41.46 -13.58 -34.20
C SER A 7 41.18 -12.12 -34.61
N THR A 8 39.90 -11.77 -34.84
CA THR A 8 39.49 -10.39 -35.12
C THR A 8 38.87 -9.76 -33.88
N THR A 9 39.69 -9.14 -33.04
CA THR A 9 39.23 -8.25 -31.96
C THR A 9 38.69 -6.95 -32.56
N ARG A 10 37.37 -6.77 -32.55
CA ARG A 10 36.68 -5.53 -32.97
C ARG A 10 36.96 -4.42 -31.94
N LYS A 11 37.83 -3.46 -32.30
CA LYS A 11 37.95 -2.17 -31.59
C LYS A 11 36.62 -1.41 -31.71
N VAL A 12 35.91 -1.24 -30.59
CA VAL A 12 34.73 -0.36 -30.51
C VAL A 12 35.22 1.09 -30.63
N SER A 13 34.75 1.78 -31.67
CA SER A 13 35.12 3.17 -31.99
C SER A 13 34.71 4.16 -30.89
N GLY A 14 35.65 4.98 -30.40
CA GLY A 14 35.43 5.97 -29.33
C GLY A 14 34.34 7.01 -29.63
N ARG A 15 33.99 7.23 -30.90
CA ARG A 15 32.86 8.07 -31.32
C ARG A 15 31.50 7.50 -30.90
N ALA A 16 31.34 6.18 -30.91
CA ALA A 16 30.11 5.52 -30.49
C ALA A 16 29.89 5.61 -28.97
N ALA A 17 30.97 5.56 -28.19
CA ALA A 17 30.93 5.73 -26.73
C ALA A 17 30.62 7.17 -26.32
N LEU A 18 31.20 8.16 -27.01
CA LEU A 18 30.89 9.59 -26.81
C LEU A 18 29.43 9.92 -27.14
N LEU A 19 28.91 9.39 -28.25
CA LEU A 19 27.50 9.54 -28.61
C LEU A 19 26.58 8.83 -27.61
N ALA A 20 26.94 7.64 -27.11
CA ALA A 20 26.17 6.96 -26.07
C ALA A 20 26.07 7.80 -24.79
N ARG A 21 27.19 8.35 -24.30
CA ARG A 21 27.23 9.24 -23.13
C ARG A 21 26.44 10.55 -23.31
N ALA A 22 26.52 11.18 -24.48
CA ALA A 22 25.73 12.38 -24.80
C ALA A 22 24.21 12.09 -24.87
N THR A 23 23.84 10.85 -25.18
CA THR A 23 22.42 10.44 -25.25
C THR A 23 21.85 9.98 -23.91
N GLU A 24 22.66 9.40 -23.05
CA GLU A 24 22.28 9.14 -21.65
C GLU A 24 22.03 10.47 -20.93
N THR A 25 22.98 11.42 -21.04
CA THR A 25 22.86 12.74 -20.41
C THR A 25 21.63 13.55 -20.86
N THR A 26 21.19 13.44 -22.12
CA THR A 26 19.96 14.10 -22.60
C THR A 26 18.68 13.41 -22.11
N SER A 27 18.66 12.07 -22.08
CA SER A 27 17.55 11.29 -21.48
C SER A 27 17.38 11.61 -20.00
N ASP A 28 18.49 11.78 -19.27
CA ASP A 28 18.47 12.03 -17.83
C ASP A 28 18.03 13.47 -17.52
N ALA A 29 18.33 14.41 -18.41
CA ALA A 29 17.81 15.77 -18.32
C ALA A 29 16.28 15.82 -18.48
N GLU A 30 15.71 15.05 -19.41
CA GLU A 30 14.25 14.96 -19.57
C GLU A 30 13.58 14.26 -18.38
N LEU A 31 14.20 13.21 -17.83
CA LEU A 31 13.72 12.58 -16.60
C LEU A 31 13.78 13.56 -15.42
N ALA A 32 14.85 14.33 -15.26
CA ALA A 32 14.97 15.35 -14.22
C ALA A 32 13.89 16.44 -14.36
N ALA A 33 13.59 16.85 -15.60
CA ALA A 33 12.51 17.77 -15.89
C ALA A 33 11.14 17.20 -15.50
N LEU A 34 10.88 15.92 -15.81
CA LEU A 34 9.67 15.22 -15.41
C LEU A 34 9.54 15.15 -13.88
N LEU A 35 10.57 14.65 -13.17
CA LEU A 35 10.53 14.53 -11.71
C LEU A 35 10.29 15.87 -11.02
N ARG A 36 10.86 16.96 -11.54
CA ARG A 36 10.60 18.33 -11.06
C ARG A 36 9.15 18.76 -11.17
N VAL A 37 8.41 18.28 -12.16
CA VAL A 37 6.98 18.57 -12.30
C VAL A 37 6.15 17.61 -11.46
N LEU A 38 6.57 16.34 -11.35
CA LEU A 38 5.90 15.37 -10.50
C LEU A 38 5.91 15.78 -9.02
N VAL A 39 7.01 16.35 -8.51
CA VAL A 39 7.04 16.86 -7.12
C VAL A 39 5.90 17.85 -6.84
N GLN A 40 5.58 18.72 -7.80
CA GLN A 40 4.50 19.71 -7.64
C GLN A 40 3.11 19.08 -7.71
N ARG A 41 2.99 17.88 -8.29
CA ARG A 41 1.71 17.16 -8.40
C ARG A 41 1.49 16.13 -7.31
N VAL A 42 2.55 15.78 -6.59
CA VAL A 42 2.51 14.76 -5.55
C VAL A 42 1.91 15.31 -4.27
N ASP A 43 1.98 16.61 -3.97
CA ASP A 43 1.10 17.26 -2.99
C ASP A 43 1.29 18.78 -3.06
N GLU A 44 0.22 19.54 -2.90
CA GLU A 44 0.34 20.99 -2.68
C GLU A 44 0.87 21.25 -1.25
N ASP A 45 0.50 20.39 -0.28
CA ASP A 45 0.88 20.46 1.13
C ASP A 45 1.96 19.42 1.51
N LEU A 46 3.04 19.36 0.72
CA LEU A 46 4.07 18.33 0.89
C LEU A 46 4.87 18.56 2.19
N ASN A 47 4.60 17.74 3.22
CA ASN A 47 5.27 17.84 4.51
C ASN A 47 6.74 17.41 4.47
N CYS A 48 7.05 16.30 3.78
CA CYS A 48 8.39 15.83 3.51
C CYS A 48 8.44 14.86 2.33
N LEU A 49 9.60 14.79 1.68
CA LEU A 49 9.83 13.94 0.51
C LEU A 49 10.86 12.85 0.81
N ALA A 50 10.50 11.60 0.56
CA ALA A 50 11.42 10.48 0.61
C ALA A 50 11.93 10.14 -0.80
N LEU A 51 13.22 10.37 -1.04
CA LEU A 51 13.92 9.94 -2.26
C LEU A 51 14.71 8.68 -1.92
N ILE A 52 14.28 7.53 -2.43
CA ILE A 52 14.94 6.24 -2.17
C ILE A 52 15.32 5.63 -3.52
N GLY A 53 16.59 5.28 -3.70
CA GLY A 53 17.01 4.72 -4.98
C GLY A 53 18.44 4.22 -4.99
N ASP A 54 18.85 3.75 -6.15
CA ASP A 54 20.23 3.32 -6.42
C ASP A 54 21.13 4.50 -6.80
N ALA A 55 22.43 4.21 -6.93
CA ALA A 55 23.41 5.20 -7.35
C ALA A 55 23.18 5.71 -8.79
N LEU A 56 22.55 4.89 -9.65
CA LEU A 56 22.42 5.15 -11.08
C LEU A 56 21.56 6.37 -11.40
N HIS A 57 20.52 6.65 -10.62
CA HIS A 57 19.61 7.77 -10.87
C HIS A 57 19.90 8.99 -10.00
N GLN A 58 21.01 9.00 -9.25
CA GLN A 58 21.31 10.09 -8.33
C GLN A 58 21.56 11.43 -9.03
N HIS A 59 22.15 11.41 -10.22
CA HIS A 59 22.52 12.61 -10.99
C HIS A 59 21.29 13.37 -11.52
N VAL A 60 20.13 12.69 -11.59
CA VAL A 60 18.84 13.30 -11.96
C VAL A 60 18.44 14.37 -10.94
N PHE A 61 18.87 14.22 -9.68
CA PHE A 61 18.60 15.19 -8.62
C PHE A 61 19.66 16.30 -8.56
N GLY A 62 19.54 17.25 -9.47
CA GLY A 62 20.40 18.44 -9.51
C GLY A 62 19.90 19.61 -8.64
N ARG A 63 20.68 20.70 -8.58
CA ARG A 63 20.35 21.95 -7.84
C ARG A 63 18.95 22.48 -8.17
N LEU A 64 18.54 22.36 -9.43
CA LEU A 64 17.23 22.81 -9.91
C LEU A 64 16.06 22.00 -9.34
N PHE A 65 16.28 20.75 -8.96
CA PHE A 65 15.28 19.91 -8.29
C PHE A 65 15.05 20.41 -6.87
N PHE A 66 16.12 20.54 -6.08
CA PHE A 66 16.05 21.01 -4.69
C PHE A 66 15.59 22.47 -4.57
N LYS A 67 15.99 23.36 -5.50
CA LYS A 67 15.49 24.74 -5.51
C LYS A 67 13.96 24.81 -5.64
N LYS A 68 13.35 23.85 -6.34
CA LYS A 68 11.89 23.78 -6.52
C LYS A 68 11.15 23.26 -5.27
N LEU A 69 11.83 22.50 -4.41
CA LEU A 69 11.29 21.98 -3.15
C LEU A 69 11.25 23.03 -2.04
N GLY A 70 12.02 24.12 -2.18
CA GLY A 70 12.03 25.20 -1.20
C GLY A 70 12.50 24.72 0.18
N LEU A 71 11.63 24.87 1.18
CA LEU A 71 11.90 24.50 2.59
C LEU A 71 11.43 23.10 2.95
N VAL A 72 10.88 22.33 2.00
CA VAL A 72 10.38 20.98 2.29
C VAL A 72 11.54 20.04 2.62
N PRO A 73 11.56 19.37 3.79
CA PRO A 73 12.61 18.45 4.16
C PRO A 73 12.63 17.22 3.24
N VAL A 74 13.83 16.86 2.79
CA VAL A 74 14.06 15.75 1.86
C VAL A 74 14.93 14.68 2.51
N PHE A 75 14.41 13.47 2.61
CA PHE A 75 15.15 12.29 3.03
C PHE A 75 15.68 11.57 1.80
N LYS A 76 16.98 11.74 1.51
CA LYS A 76 17.64 11.03 0.41
C LYS A 76 18.35 9.79 0.94
N VAL A 77 17.84 8.61 0.57
CA VAL A 77 18.38 7.30 0.91
C VAL A 77 18.96 6.67 -0.36
N THR A 78 20.25 6.38 -0.33
CA THR A 78 20.93 5.68 -1.43
C THR A 78 21.22 4.26 -1.01
N VAL A 79 20.68 3.31 -1.75
CA VAL A 79 20.89 1.89 -1.56
C VAL A 79 22.13 1.46 -2.34
N GLN A 80 22.96 0.61 -1.73
CA GLN A 80 24.12 0.01 -2.40
C GLN A 80 23.69 -1.16 -3.27
N ASP A 81 24.34 -1.37 -4.42
CA ASP A 81 23.96 -2.40 -5.39
C ASP A 81 23.96 -3.83 -4.81
N GLY A 82 24.81 -4.10 -3.81
CA GLY A 82 24.91 -5.40 -3.13
C GLY A 82 24.03 -5.55 -1.88
N GLU A 83 23.26 -4.52 -1.51
CA GLU A 83 22.43 -4.57 -0.30
C GLU A 83 21.15 -5.38 -0.52
N ASP A 84 20.86 -6.30 0.41
CA ASP A 84 19.58 -7.00 0.43
C ASP A 84 18.48 -6.16 1.08
N LEU A 85 17.57 -5.63 0.26
CA LEU A 85 16.45 -4.81 0.74
C LEU A 85 15.31 -5.60 1.40
N LEU A 86 15.39 -6.93 1.45
CA LEU A 86 14.51 -7.74 2.29
C LEU A 86 14.97 -7.72 3.76
N SER A 87 16.25 -7.42 4.00
CA SER A 87 16.84 -7.19 5.32
C SER A 87 17.86 -6.05 5.24
N PRO A 88 17.38 -4.80 5.07
CA PRO A 88 18.27 -3.65 4.83
C PRO A 88 19.31 -3.49 5.92
N ASN A 89 20.45 -2.91 5.57
CA ASN A 89 21.48 -2.61 6.56
C ASN A 89 20.98 -1.58 7.58
N TYR A 90 21.69 -1.45 8.70
CA TYR A 90 21.29 -0.53 9.78
C TYR A 90 21.11 0.92 9.31
N ARG A 91 21.94 1.41 8.37
CA ARG A 91 21.89 2.80 7.89
C ARG A 91 20.64 3.05 7.06
N THR A 92 20.36 2.18 6.09
CA THR A 92 19.17 2.22 5.24
C THR A 92 17.91 2.08 6.10
N LEU A 93 17.89 1.12 7.02
CA LEU A 93 16.75 0.90 7.92
C LEU A 93 16.50 2.10 8.83
N LYS A 94 17.55 2.68 9.43
CA LYS A 94 17.43 3.87 10.29
C LYS A 94 16.85 5.05 9.51
N ALA A 95 17.29 5.26 8.27
CA ALA A 95 16.79 6.34 7.43
C ALA A 95 15.31 6.15 7.06
N ILE A 96 14.90 4.94 6.64
CA ILE A 96 13.50 4.65 6.30
C ILE A 96 12.60 4.78 7.55
N ARG A 97 13.06 4.33 8.72
CA ARG A 97 12.32 4.53 9.99
C ARG A 97 12.18 6.00 10.34
N GLN A 98 13.21 6.82 10.09
CA GLN A 98 13.10 8.27 10.29
C GLN A 98 12.05 8.88 9.36
N VAL A 99 12.06 8.52 8.07
CA VAL A 99 11.03 8.95 7.10
C VAL A 99 9.63 8.64 7.61
N ARG A 100 9.43 7.42 8.15
CA ARG A 100 8.13 7.02 8.72
C ARG A 100 7.76 7.84 9.95
N LYS A 101 8.73 8.10 10.83
CA LYS A 101 8.54 8.87 12.07
C LYS A 101 8.12 10.31 11.79
N GLU A 102 8.70 10.94 10.78
CA GLU A 102 8.31 12.28 10.33
C GLU A 102 6.98 12.31 9.55
N GLY A 103 6.41 11.15 9.24
CA GLY A 103 5.12 11.04 8.58
C GLY A 103 5.13 11.46 7.12
N CYS A 104 6.23 11.23 6.37
CA CYS A 104 6.27 11.58 4.96
C CYS A 104 5.22 10.82 4.16
N ARG A 105 4.49 11.55 3.31
CA ARG A 105 3.46 10.99 2.42
C ARG A 105 3.86 10.95 0.96
N ALA A 106 5.05 11.43 0.62
CA ALA A 106 5.56 11.45 -0.75
C ALA A 106 6.82 10.58 -0.90
N TYR A 107 6.78 9.60 -1.80
CA TYR A 107 7.85 8.63 -2.01
C TYR A 107 8.26 8.57 -3.48
N PHE A 108 9.53 8.84 -3.78
CA PHE A 108 10.11 8.68 -5.11
C PHE A 108 11.10 7.52 -5.02
N LEU A 109 10.71 6.38 -5.61
CA LEU A 109 11.46 5.14 -5.58
C LEU A 109 12.12 4.91 -6.95
N LEU A 110 13.38 5.35 -7.07
CA LEU A 110 14.14 5.30 -8.33
C LEU A 110 15.15 4.15 -8.29
N PHE A 111 14.68 2.96 -8.66
CA PHE A 111 15.52 1.76 -8.78
C PHE A 111 15.58 1.32 -10.24
N ALA A 112 16.78 1.11 -10.76
CA ALA A 112 17.02 0.44 -12.04
C ALA A 112 16.62 -1.05 -11.96
N ASN A 113 16.76 -1.65 -10.77
CA ASN A 113 16.43 -3.04 -10.53
C ASN A 113 15.09 -3.22 -9.80
N GLY A 114 14.03 -3.57 -10.54
CA GLY A 114 12.72 -3.84 -9.97
C GLY A 114 12.68 -5.00 -8.96
N ILE A 115 13.64 -5.92 -8.98
CA ILE A 115 13.73 -6.99 -7.96
C ILE A 115 14.09 -6.40 -6.60
N GLN A 116 15.07 -5.49 -6.55
CA GLN A 116 15.47 -4.83 -5.31
C GLN A 116 14.31 -3.99 -4.76
N LEU A 117 13.68 -3.19 -5.62
CA LEU A 117 12.49 -2.44 -5.22
C LEU A 117 11.36 -3.35 -4.72
N GLY A 118 11.09 -4.46 -5.40
CA GLY A 118 10.11 -5.44 -4.95
C GLY A 118 10.44 -6.06 -3.58
N ARG A 119 11.73 -6.24 -3.24
CA ARG A 119 12.17 -6.67 -1.90
C ARG A 119 11.98 -5.57 -0.87
N LEU A 120 12.33 -4.33 -1.21
CA LEU A 120 12.11 -3.15 -0.35
C LEU A 120 10.63 -2.95 -0.02
N LEU A 121 9.73 -3.08 -1.01
CA LEU A 121 8.30 -2.92 -0.80
C LEU A 121 7.73 -4.03 0.10
N ARG A 122 8.19 -5.28 -0.07
CA ARG A 122 7.83 -6.40 0.82
C ARG A 122 8.31 -6.17 2.25
N PHE A 123 9.56 -5.75 2.42
CA PHE A 123 10.08 -5.36 3.73
C PHE A 123 9.30 -4.19 4.32
N GLY A 124 9.00 -3.19 3.48
CA GLY A 124 8.22 -2.01 3.82
C GLY A 124 6.83 -2.32 4.37
N ASP A 125 6.12 -3.23 3.72
CA ASP A 125 4.79 -3.70 4.13
C ASP A 125 4.87 -4.57 5.41
N SER A 126 5.76 -5.57 5.44
CA SER A 126 5.90 -6.48 6.59
C SER A 126 6.33 -5.77 7.88
N GLN A 127 7.18 -4.75 7.79
CA GLN A 127 7.64 -3.97 8.94
C GLN A 127 6.87 -2.66 9.12
N ARG A 128 5.88 -2.36 8.26
CA ARG A 128 5.08 -1.12 8.23
C ARG A 128 5.93 0.16 8.30
N VAL A 129 7.08 0.15 7.62
CA VAL A 129 8.01 1.30 7.57
C VAL A 129 7.73 2.26 6.41
N LEU A 130 6.86 1.88 5.46
CA LEU A 130 6.37 2.76 4.39
C LEU A 130 4.89 3.06 4.62
N ASP A 131 4.47 4.32 4.45
CA ASP A 131 3.04 4.68 4.49
C ASP A 131 2.39 4.33 3.15
N THR A 132 1.59 3.27 3.11
CA THR A 132 0.88 2.81 1.89
C THR A 132 -0.18 3.81 1.41
N ARG A 133 -0.64 4.73 2.27
CA ARG A 133 -1.59 5.81 1.92
C ARG A 133 -0.89 6.97 1.21
N GLY A 134 0.44 7.01 1.26
CA GLY A 134 1.25 8.00 0.58
C GLY A 134 1.14 7.91 -0.94
N ARG A 135 1.66 8.93 -1.61
CA ARG A 135 1.77 9.03 -3.07
C ARG A 135 3.17 8.60 -3.50
N PHE A 136 3.21 7.61 -4.39
CA PHE A 136 4.42 6.96 -4.84
C PHE A 136 4.70 7.29 -6.31
N VAL A 137 5.95 7.63 -6.61
CA VAL A 137 6.48 7.72 -7.98
C VAL A 137 7.55 6.65 -8.12
N VAL A 138 7.35 5.72 -9.05
CA VAL A 138 8.16 4.51 -9.18
C VAL A 138 8.61 4.38 -10.63
N LEU A 139 9.87 3.98 -10.87
CA LEU A 139 10.29 3.61 -12.22
C LEU A 139 9.63 2.30 -12.64
N HIS A 140 9.04 2.29 -13.83
CA HIS A 140 8.35 1.11 -14.32
C HIS A 140 9.34 -0.02 -14.61
N ASP A 141 9.12 -1.16 -13.96
CA ASP A 141 9.81 -2.41 -14.23
C ASP A 141 8.78 -3.55 -14.28
N ARG A 142 8.84 -4.39 -15.33
CA ARG A 142 7.88 -5.50 -15.50
C ARG A 142 7.90 -6.49 -14.34
N ARG A 143 9.05 -6.62 -13.67
CA ARG A 143 9.25 -7.53 -12.52
C ARG A 143 8.46 -7.10 -11.29
N LEU A 144 8.02 -5.84 -11.22
CA LEU A 144 7.14 -5.35 -10.16
C LEU A 144 5.71 -5.88 -10.29
N PHE A 145 5.30 -6.33 -11.47
CA PHE A 145 3.94 -6.81 -11.74
C PHE A 145 3.82 -8.33 -11.65
N SER A 146 4.80 -9.01 -11.03
CA SER A 146 4.73 -10.45 -10.76
C SER A 146 3.59 -10.75 -9.77
N PRO A 147 2.94 -11.93 -9.88
CA PRO A 147 1.85 -12.35 -8.98
C PRO A 147 2.18 -12.18 -7.50
N ASP A 148 3.41 -12.51 -7.11
CA ASP A 148 3.91 -12.38 -5.73
C ASP A 148 3.84 -10.96 -5.15
N LEU A 149 3.75 -9.92 -6.00
CA LEU A 149 3.70 -8.52 -5.59
C LEU A 149 2.30 -7.90 -5.79
N HIS A 150 1.33 -8.62 -6.34
CA HIS A 150 -0.02 -8.09 -6.60
C HIS A 150 -0.71 -7.60 -5.34
N TYR A 151 -0.50 -8.28 -4.21
CA TYR A 151 -1.06 -7.88 -2.92
C TYR A 151 -0.57 -6.49 -2.46
N LEU A 152 0.67 -6.12 -2.79
CA LEU A 152 1.20 -4.79 -2.48
C LEU A 152 0.49 -3.70 -3.28
N TRP A 153 0.17 -3.99 -4.55
CA TRP A 153 -0.51 -3.03 -5.43
C TRP A 153 -2.01 -2.87 -5.12
N LYS A 154 -2.59 -3.77 -4.33
CA LYS A 154 -3.89 -3.56 -3.68
C LYS A 154 -3.80 -2.57 -2.50
N LYS A 155 -2.65 -2.51 -1.81
CA LYS A 155 -2.42 -1.61 -0.65
C LYS A 155 -1.88 -0.24 -1.08
N ILE A 156 -0.93 -0.21 -2.01
CA ILE A 156 -0.27 1.00 -2.52
C ILE A 156 -1.00 1.48 -3.77
N VAL A 157 -2.18 2.04 -3.54
CA VAL A 157 -3.10 2.41 -4.64
C VAL A 157 -2.66 3.71 -5.32
N ASN A 158 -2.05 4.63 -4.57
CA ASN A 158 -1.60 5.94 -5.06
C ASN A 158 -0.17 5.88 -5.60
N VAL A 159 0.04 5.11 -6.67
CA VAL A 159 1.34 4.98 -7.34
C VAL A 159 1.29 5.37 -8.81
N VAL A 160 2.31 6.09 -9.25
CA VAL A 160 2.58 6.44 -10.63
C VAL A 160 3.85 5.75 -11.09
N PHE A 161 3.71 4.81 -12.02
CA PHE A 161 4.79 4.16 -12.72
C PHE A 161 5.25 5.05 -13.88
N VAL A 162 6.54 5.36 -13.91
CA VAL A 162 7.18 6.14 -14.96
C VAL A 162 7.95 5.19 -15.87
N ARG A 163 7.44 4.98 -17.08
CA ARG A 163 8.07 4.14 -18.09
C ARG A 163 8.72 4.99 -19.16
N ARG A 164 10.02 4.80 -19.35
CA ARG A 164 10.76 5.44 -20.43
C ARG A 164 10.51 4.74 -21.76
N TYR A 165 10.30 5.52 -22.80
CA TYR A 165 10.26 5.10 -24.20
C TYR A 165 11.11 6.02 -25.06
N GLY A 166 11.45 5.53 -26.26
CA GLY A 166 12.33 6.23 -27.19
C GLY A 166 13.80 5.84 -27.02
N GLY A 167 14.63 6.40 -27.90
CA GLY A 167 16.08 6.13 -27.98
C GLY A 167 16.86 7.43 -28.23
N ARG A 168 18.11 7.28 -28.69
CA ARG A 168 19.18 8.30 -28.83
C ARG A 168 18.84 9.72 -29.33
N ARG A 169 17.62 10.03 -29.81
CA ARG A 169 17.24 11.35 -30.35
C ARG A 169 15.99 11.97 -29.72
N SER A 170 15.14 11.21 -29.05
CA SER A 170 13.94 11.71 -28.36
C SER A 170 13.47 10.65 -27.38
N SER A 171 13.61 10.94 -26.09
CA SER A 171 12.92 10.20 -25.05
C SER A 171 11.51 10.78 -24.84
N TRP A 172 10.63 9.94 -24.34
CA TRP A 172 9.33 10.32 -23.81
C TRP A 172 8.96 9.32 -22.72
N PHE A 173 8.08 9.72 -21.83
CA PHE A 173 7.72 8.91 -20.67
C PHE A 173 6.22 8.65 -20.67
N GLU A 174 5.84 7.39 -20.50
CA GLU A 174 4.48 6.99 -20.20
C GLU A 174 4.31 6.96 -18.70
N LEU A 175 3.24 7.59 -18.21
CA LEU A 175 2.83 7.51 -16.82
C LEU A 175 1.64 6.56 -16.73
N SER A 176 1.72 5.57 -15.85
CA SER A 176 0.63 4.63 -15.59
C SER A 176 0.42 4.40 -14.09
N THR A 177 -0.73 3.88 -13.71
CA THR A 177 -1.10 3.57 -12.31
C THR A 177 -1.61 2.13 -12.23
N VAL A 178 -1.74 1.63 -10.99
CA VAL A 178 -2.50 0.40 -10.72
C VAL A 178 -3.93 0.52 -11.23
N PRO A 179 -4.56 -0.58 -11.70
CA PRO A 179 -5.92 -0.58 -12.19
C PRO A 179 -6.95 -0.58 -11.05
N PHE A 180 -6.85 0.32 -10.08
CA PHE A 180 -7.83 0.42 -8.99
C PHE A 180 -9.06 1.25 -9.44
N PRO A 181 -10.31 0.85 -9.09
CA PRO A 181 -10.69 -0.22 -8.16
C PRO A 181 -10.81 -1.62 -8.78
N ALA A 182 -10.55 -1.80 -10.07
CA ALA A 182 -10.68 -3.10 -10.73
C ALA A 182 -9.75 -4.19 -10.13
N PRO A 183 -10.21 -5.45 -10.04
CA PRO A 183 -9.45 -6.51 -9.41
C PRO A 183 -8.32 -6.97 -10.33
N ILE A 184 -7.19 -7.30 -9.73
CA ILE A 184 -6.04 -7.88 -10.45
C ILE A 184 -6.28 -9.38 -10.62
N GLN A 185 -6.68 -9.82 -11.82
CA GLN A 185 -6.91 -11.22 -12.15
C GLN A 185 -5.70 -11.82 -12.87
N GLY A 186 -4.81 -12.47 -12.13
CA GLY A 186 -3.66 -13.23 -12.65
C GLY A 186 -2.52 -12.39 -13.24
N VAL A 187 -2.82 -11.42 -14.11
CA VAL A 187 -1.85 -10.47 -14.68
C VAL A 187 -2.30 -9.05 -14.39
N MET A 188 -1.40 -8.26 -13.82
CA MET A 188 -1.66 -6.84 -13.55
C MET A 188 -1.36 -6.00 -14.79
N VAL A 189 -2.42 -5.41 -15.37
CA VAL A 189 -2.32 -4.44 -16.46
C VAL A 189 -2.45 -3.03 -15.88
N THR A 190 -1.40 -2.21 -16.02
CA THR A 190 -1.43 -0.83 -15.55
C THR A 190 -2.35 0.04 -16.40
N ARG A 191 -3.08 0.98 -15.79
CA ARG A 191 -3.88 1.99 -16.48
C ARG A 191 -2.99 3.18 -16.85
N ARG A 192 -2.93 3.54 -18.13
CA ARG A 192 -2.22 4.74 -18.58
C ARG A 192 -2.92 5.99 -18.06
N LEU A 193 -2.13 6.92 -17.50
CA LEU A 193 -2.57 8.24 -17.06
C LEU A 193 -2.28 9.28 -18.14
N ASP A 194 -1.01 9.43 -18.53
CA ASP A 194 -0.59 10.45 -19.47
C ASP A 194 0.75 10.09 -20.14
N ILE A 195 1.17 10.93 -21.09
CA ILE A 195 2.46 10.86 -21.77
C ILE A 195 3.16 12.20 -21.59
N TRP A 196 4.40 12.15 -21.11
CA TRP A 196 5.30 13.30 -21.01
C TRP A 196 6.29 13.31 -22.18
N ARG A 197 6.33 14.40 -22.93
CA ARG A 197 7.23 14.57 -24.07
C ARG A 197 7.58 16.04 -24.25
N ARG A 198 8.86 16.35 -24.51
CA ARG A 198 9.35 17.73 -24.77
C ARG A 198 8.93 18.74 -23.69
N GLY A 199 8.93 18.34 -22.41
CA GLY A 199 8.66 19.24 -21.30
C GLY A 199 7.18 19.48 -20.98
N ALA A 200 6.26 18.75 -21.60
CA ALA A 200 4.82 18.90 -21.35
C ALA A 200 4.09 17.56 -21.27
N PHE A 201 2.97 17.56 -20.54
CA PHE A 201 1.99 16.47 -20.52
C PHE A 201 1.06 16.58 -21.73
N ARG A 202 0.70 15.44 -22.32
CA ARG A 202 -0.18 15.42 -23.49
C ARG A 202 -1.62 15.79 -23.13
N GLN A 203 -2.15 15.19 -22.07
CA GLN A 203 -3.55 15.40 -21.62
C GLN A 203 -3.64 16.27 -20.37
N ASN A 204 -2.52 16.46 -19.68
CA ASN A 204 -2.45 17.13 -18.40
C ASN A 204 -3.38 16.49 -17.35
N ALA A 205 -3.42 15.15 -17.35
CA ALA A 205 -4.30 14.40 -16.46
C ALA A 205 -3.87 14.54 -14.99
N ASP A 206 -4.84 14.47 -14.08
CA ASP A 206 -4.57 14.31 -12.66
C ASP A 206 -3.94 12.94 -12.39
N LEU A 207 -2.73 12.97 -11.84
CA LEU A 207 -1.92 11.78 -11.60
C LEU A 207 -2.30 11.04 -10.32
N PHE A 208 -2.87 11.75 -9.34
CA PHE A 208 -3.21 11.24 -8.02
C PHE A 208 -4.67 11.53 -7.67
N ARG A 209 -5.56 11.36 -8.65
CA ARG A 209 -7.00 11.47 -8.47
C ARG A 209 -7.47 10.63 -7.28
N ASP A 210 -8.48 11.12 -6.59
CA ASP A 210 -9.15 10.34 -5.56
C ASP A 210 -9.72 9.05 -6.18
N LYS A 211 -9.45 7.95 -5.49
CA LYS A 211 -9.85 6.59 -5.86
C LYS A 211 -10.79 5.98 -4.82
N THR A 212 -11.05 6.68 -3.71
CA THR A 212 -11.79 6.17 -2.57
C THR A 212 -13.28 6.52 -2.60
N SER A 213 -13.66 7.59 -3.30
CA SER A 213 -15.05 8.03 -3.39
C SER A 213 -15.99 7.09 -4.16
N ASP A 214 -15.50 6.37 -5.16
CA ASP A 214 -16.30 5.44 -5.97
C ASP A 214 -15.50 4.18 -6.32
N LEU A 215 -15.94 3.04 -5.79
CA LEU A 215 -15.36 1.73 -5.98
C LEU A 215 -16.02 0.92 -7.10
N GLN A 216 -16.90 1.52 -7.91
CA GLN A 216 -17.40 0.96 -9.16
C GLN A 216 -18.02 -0.45 -9.04
N ASN A 217 -18.87 -0.66 -8.02
CA ASN A 217 -19.53 -1.94 -7.72
C ASN A 217 -18.57 -3.11 -7.49
N GLN A 218 -17.36 -2.86 -7.00
CA GLN A 218 -16.42 -3.92 -6.66
C GLN A 218 -16.88 -4.73 -5.46
N THR A 219 -16.63 -6.03 -5.48
CA THR A 219 -16.95 -6.91 -4.36
C THR A 219 -15.77 -6.96 -3.39
N LEU A 220 -15.96 -6.42 -2.19
CA LEU A 220 -14.93 -6.43 -1.14
C LEU A 220 -15.15 -7.58 -0.16
N ALA A 221 -14.10 -8.32 0.16
CA ALA A 221 -14.17 -9.39 1.15
C ALA A 221 -14.13 -8.81 2.58
N VAL A 222 -15.23 -8.98 3.31
CA VAL A 222 -15.39 -8.45 4.68
C VAL A 222 -15.44 -9.62 5.65
N VAL A 223 -14.42 -9.73 6.50
CA VAL A 223 -14.38 -10.77 7.53
C VAL A 223 -15.09 -10.29 8.80
N THR A 224 -15.88 -11.17 9.41
CA THR A 224 -16.56 -10.93 10.69
C THR A 224 -16.60 -12.21 11.52
N PHE A 225 -17.04 -12.11 12.77
CA PHE A 225 -17.51 -13.23 13.57
C PHE A 225 -18.76 -12.83 14.35
N GLU A 226 -19.34 -13.74 15.12
CA GLU A 226 -20.48 -13.45 15.98
C GLU A 226 -20.03 -12.78 17.30
N HIS A 227 -20.38 -11.51 17.47
CA HIS A 227 -20.11 -10.68 18.64
C HIS A 227 -21.27 -9.69 18.83
N VAL A 228 -22.21 -10.01 19.71
CA VAL A 228 -23.43 -9.21 19.92
C VAL A 228 -23.10 -7.95 20.73
N PRO A 229 -23.59 -6.75 20.35
CA PRO A 229 -24.53 -6.45 19.26
C PRO A 229 -23.86 -6.01 17.93
N ALA A 230 -22.52 -6.01 17.86
CA ALA A 230 -21.76 -5.55 16.68
C ALA A 230 -22.09 -6.36 15.43
N SER A 231 -22.10 -7.69 15.55
CA SER A 231 -22.39 -8.64 14.48
C SER A 231 -23.01 -9.92 15.03
N TYR A 232 -24.10 -10.36 14.44
CA TYR A 232 -24.75 -11.64 14.76
C TYR A 232 -25.23 -12.31 13.48
N LYS A 233 -25.23 -13.64 13.51
CA LYS A 233 -25.70 -14.44 12.39
C LYS A 233 -27.22 -14.41 12.34
N LEU A 234 -27.76 -14.12 11.17
CA LEU A 234 -29.16 -14.36 10.91
C LEU A 234 -29.34 -15.87 10.79
N ARG A 235 -30.28 -16.41 11.57
CA ARG A 235 -30.71 -17.81 11.37
C ARG A 235 -31.20 -17.95 9.94
N HIS A 236 -30.83 -19.05 9.29
CA HIS A 236 -31.12 -19.33 7.90
C HIS A 236 -32.56 -18.97 7.53
N VAL A 237 -32.74 -17.91 6.76
CA VAL A 237 -33.98 -17.67 6.04
C VAL A 237 -33.82 -18.45 4.76
N ALA A 238 -34.50 -19.58 4.66
CA ALA A 238 -34.62 -20.27 3.39
C ALA A 238 -35.28 -19.29 2.42
N ASN A 239 -34.57 -18.87 1.38
CA ASN A 239 -35.23 -18.25 0.24
C ASN A 239 -36.23 -19.27 -0.33
N GLU A 240 -37.29 -18.80 -0.99
CA GLU A 240 -38.32 -19.67 -1.63
C GLU A 240 -37.72 -20.73 -2.59
N HIS A 241 -36.44 -20.57 -2.96
CA HIS A 241 -35.66 -21.44 -3.85
C HIS A 241 -34.75 -22.45 -3.11
N GLY A 242 -34.82 -22.55 -1.77
CA GLY A 242 -34.02 -23.50 -0.98
C GLY A 242 -32.54 -23.12 -0.79
N ASP A 243 -32.12 -21.96 -1.30
CA ASP A 243 -30.76 -21.47 -1.12
C ASP A 243 -30.57 -20.89 0.28
N VAL A 244 -29.65 -21.49 1.03
CA VAL A 244 -29.32 -21.11 2.40
C VAL A 244 -28.32 -19.96 2.36
N THR A 245 -28.82 -18.71 2.38
CA THR A 245 -27.94 -17.55 2.58
C THR A 245 -27.69 -17.36 4.07
N SER A 246 -26.44 -17.57 4.50
CA SER A 246 -26.00 -17.17 5.84
C SER A 246 -25.81 -15.66 5.85
N GLY A 247 -26.80 -14.95 6.37
CA GLY A 247 -26.75 -13.50 6.51
C GLY A 247 -26.10 -13.09 7.82
N PHE A 248 -25.51 -11.90 7.84
CA PHE A 248 -25.08 -11.22 9.07
C PHE A 248 -25.94 -9.98 9.27
N SER A 249 -26.19 -9.63 10.52
CA SER A 249 -26.81 -8.38 10.94
C SER A 249 -26.09 -7.86 12.18
N GLY A 250 -26.40 -6.65 12.63
CA GLY A 250 -25.72 -5.99 13.74
C GLY A 250 -25.34 -4.55 13.41
N LEU A 251 -24.85 -3.84 14.42
CA LEU A 251 -24.49 -2.43 14.29
C LEU A 251 -23.41 -2.22 13.21
N GLU A 252 -22.31 -2.97 13.29
CA GLU A 252 -21.19 -2.81 12.36
C GLU A 252 -21.57 -3.25 10.94
N VAL A 253 -22.45 -4.22 10.80
CA VAL A 253 -22.97 -4.65 9.48
C VAL A 253 -23.78 -3.52 8.84
N GLN A 254 -24.59 -2.79 9.61
CA GLN A 254 -25.33 -1.63 9.09
C GLN A 254 -24.39 -0.48 8.71
N VAL A 255 -23.36 -0.21 9.52
CA VAL A 255 -22.31 0.76 9.17
C VAL A 255 -21.62 0.37 7.86
N MET A 256 -21.26 -0.90 7.70
CA MET A 256 -20.67 -1.42 6.46
C MET A 256 -21.60 -1.25 5.26
N GLN A 257 -22.90 -1.50 5.42
CA GLN A 257 -23.89 -1.28 4.35
C GLN A 257 -24.05 0.20 3.99
N ALA A 258 -23.99 1.11 4.96
CA ALA A 258 -24.01 2.55 4.70
C ALA A 258 -22.77 3.00 3.92
N LEU A 259 -21.58 2.51 4.32
CA LEU A 259 -20.33 2.76 3.60
C LEU A 259 -20.36 2.19 2.18
N ALA A 260 -20.88 0.97 2.01
CA ALA A 260 -21.06 0.32 0.72
C ALA A 260 -21.88 1.16 -0.26
N ARG A 261 -22.97 1.78 0.22
CA ARG A 261 -23.80 2.69 -0.59
C ARG A 261 -23.09 3.99 -0.90
N ALA A 262 -22.38 4.58 0.07
CA ALA A 262 -21.70 5.85 -0.10
C ALA A 262 -20.50 5.76 -1.06
N MET A 263 -19.76 4.66 -1.00
CA MET A 263 -18.54 4.42 -1.79
C MET A 263 -18.77 3.50 -2.99
N ASN A 264 -20.01 3.06 -3.24
CA ASN A 264 -20.40 2.22 -4.38
C ASN A 264 -19.61 0.89 -4.48
N PHE A 265 -19.64 0.06 -3.44
CA PHE A 265 -19.09 -1.30 -3.45
C PHE A 265 -20.06 -2.33 -2.88
N VAL A 266 -19.79 -3.61 -3.11
CA VAL A 266 -20.60 -4.75 -2.63
C VAL A 266 -19.83 -5.49 -1.52
N PRO A 267 -20.25 -5.41 -0.25
CA PRO A 267 -19.59 -6.14 0.83
C PRO A 267 -19.97 -7.62 0.77
N ARG A 268 -18.97 -8.50 0.65
CA ARG A 268 -19.13 -9.95 0.79
C ARG A 268 -18.69 -10.36 2.19
N LEU A 269 -19.67 -10.41 3.10
CA LEU A 269 -19.44 -10.81 4.48
C LEU A 269 -19.18 -12.32 4.55
N TYR A 270 -18.15 -12.69 5.30
CA TYR A 270 -17.83 -14.09 5.59
C TYR A 270 -17.25 -14.22 7.00
N GLU A 271 -17.31 -15.44 7.54
CA GLU A 271 -16.77 -15.72 8.86
C GLU A 271 -15.34 -16.25 8.81
N ALA A 272 -14.51 -15.82 9.76
CA ALA A 272 -13.15 -16.35 9.90
C ALA A 272 -13.16 -17.86 10.23
N PRO A 273 -12.23 -18.66 9.67
CA PRO A 273 -12.10 -20.07 10.03
C PRO A 273 -11.90 -20.25 11.54
N GLY A 274 -12.75 -21.05 12.19
CA GLY A 274 -12.67 -21.28 13.64
C GLY A 274 -13.07 -20.08 14.50
N ALA A 275 -13.87 -19.15 13.96
CA ALA A 275 -14.33 -17.94 14.64
C ALA A 275 -14.92 -18.18 16.04
N SER A 276 -15.62 -19.30 16.27
CA SER A 276 -16.17 -19.64 17.59
C SER A 276 -15.12 -19.87 18.67
N ARG A 277 -13.87 -20.18 18.30
CA ARG A 277 -12.76 -20.43 19.23
C ARG A 277 -11.72 -19.31 19.23
N GLU A 278 -11.33 -18.86 18.05
CA GLU A 278 -10.22 -17.92 17.90
C GLU A 278 -10.70 -16.46 17.89
N GLN A 279 -11.97 -16.18 17.54
CA GLN A 279 -12.57 -14.84 17.52
C GLN A 279 -11.66 -13.79 16.84
N TRP A 280 -11.20 -12.77 17.58
CA TRP A 280 -10.24 -11.77 17.11
C TRP A 280 -8.92 -12.37 16.63
N GLY A 281 -8.47 -13.47 17.22
CA GLY A 281 -7.25 -14.17 16.88
C GLY A 281 -6.11 -13.94 17.86
N ARG A 282 -5.14 -14.87 17.82
CA ARG A 282 -3.92 -14.83 18.63
C ARG A 282 -2.72 -15.22 17.80
N ARG A 283 -1.54 -14.89 18.31
CA ARG A 283 -0.28 -15.31 17.70
C ARG A 283 -0.04 -16.79 18.02
N GLN A 284 0.13 -17.58 16.98
CA GLN A 284 0.45 -19.00 17.05
C GLN A 284 1.96 -19.21 17.24
N LEU A 285 2.35 -20.45 17.58
CA LEU A 285 3.74 -20.83 17.85
C LEU A 285 4.65 -20.67 16.62
N ASP A 286 4.09 -20.86 15.43
CA ASP A 286 4.76 -20.64 14.13
C ASP A 286 4.93 -19.15 13.79
N GLY A 287 4.40 -18.25 14.63
CA GLY A 287 4.41 -16.81 14.42
C GLY A 287 3.26 -16.29 13.56
N SER A 288 2.40 -17.15 13.02
CA SER A 288 1.20 -16.77 12.29
C SER A 288 0.12 -16.22 13.23
N LEU A 289 -0.89 -15.54 12.67
CA LEU A 289 -2.05 -15.06 13.42
C LEU A 289 -3.28 -15.87 13.03
N SER A 290 -4.09 -16.25 14.01
CA SER A 290 -5.40 -16.89 13.82
C SER A 290 -6.53 -15.86 13.77
N GLY A 291 -7.78 -16.32 13.62
CA GLY A 291 -8.99 -15.49 13.73
C GLY A 291 -9.05 -14.32 12.73
N LEU A 292 -9.72 -13.24 13.12
CA LEU A 292 -9.81 -12.02 12.31
C LEU A 292 -8.44 -11.45 11.93
N LEU A 293 -7.52 -11.36 12.90
CA LEU A 293 -6.18 -10.80 12.67
C LEU A 293 -5.40 -11.62 11.63
N GLY A 294 -5.58 -12.94 11.60
CA GLY A 294 -4.99 -13.82 10.60
C GLY A 294 -5.53 -13.58 9.18
N GLU A 295 -6.84 -13.37 9.03
CA GLU A 295 -7.48 -13.10 7.74
C GLU A 295 -6.99 -11.78 7.11
N VAL A 296 -6.78 -10.75 7.93
CA VAL A 296 -6.28 -9.44 7.48
C VAL A 296 -4.81 -9.49 7.13
N THR A 297 -3.99 -10.07 8.01
CA THR A 297 -2.54 -10.09 7.83
C THR A 297 -2.12 -10.99 6.67
N SER A 298 -2.91 -12.03 6.37
CA SER A 298 -2.74 -12.85 5.16
C SER A 298 -3.30 -12.20 3.88
N GLY A 299 -4.02 -11.08 3.98
CA GLY A 299 -4.62 -10.38 2.84
C GLY A 299 -5.83 -11.09 2.22
N ARG A 300 -6.45 -12.02 2.95
CA ARG A 300 -7.70 -12.70 2.53
C ARG A 300 -8.92 -11.80 2.72
N ALA A 301 -8.92 -11.01 3.79
CA ALA A 301 -9.90 -9.97 4.05
C ALA A 301 -9.38 -8.61 3.59
N GLU A 302 -10.27 -7.80 3.01
CA GLU A 302 -9.99 -6.41 2.63
C GLU A 302 -10.52 -5.43 3.68
N LEU A 303 -11.61 -5.81 4.37
CA LEU A 303 -12.20 -5.08 5.50
C LEU A 303 -12.54 -6.04 6.62
N VAL A 304 -12.65 -5.52 7.85
CA VAL A 304 -12.90 -6.28 9.07
C VAL A 304 -14.02 -5.64 9.85
N LEU A 305 -14.93 -6.47 10.33
CA LEU A 305 -15.90 -6.15 11.36
C LEU A 305 -15.60 -7.06 12.55
N GLY A 306 -15.56 -6.50 13.76
CA GLY A 306 -15.23 -7.27 14.94
C GLY A 306 -14.96 -6.44 16.19
N ASP A 307 -15.52 -5.24 16.31
CA ASP A 307 -15.44 -4.43 17.53
C ASP A 307 -13.99 -4.30 18.05
N LEU A 308 -13.11 -3.86 17.15
CA LEU A 308 -11.68 -3.83 17.39
C LEU A 308 -11.28 -2.60 18.20
N HIS A 309 -10.69 -2.84 19.37
CA HIS A 309 -10.10 -1.78 20.18
C HIS A 309 -8.99 -1.04 19.43
N TYR A 310 -8.99 0.29 19.50
CA TYR A 310 -7.94 1.13 18.92
C TYR A 310 -6.63 1.03 19.73
N SER A 311 -5.80 0.02 19.46
CA SER A 311 -4.59 -0.27 20.23
C SER A 311 -3.30 -0.14 19.39
N PRO A 312 -2.16 0.21 20.00
CA PRO A 312 -0.86 0.17 19.33
C PRO A 312 -0.51 -1.21 18.76
N PHE A 313 -1.05 -2.28 19.34
CA PHE A 313 -0.87 -3.63 18.83
C PHE A 313 -1.59 -3.81 17.48
N HIS A 314 -2.85 -3.43 17.37
CA HIS A 314 -3.61 -3.52 16.12
C HIS A 314 -3.04 -2.61 15.02
N LEU A 315 -2.60 -1.39 15.36
CA LEU A 315 -1.97 -0.46 14.41
C LEU A 315 -0.65 -0.98 13.81
N ARG A 316 0.01 -1.94 14.46
CA ARG A 316 1.19 -2.64 13.94
C ARG A 316 0.83 -3.77 12.97
N LEU A 317 -0.43 -4.17 12.89
CA LEU A 317 -0.89 -5.25 12.02
C LEU A 317 -1.70 -4.72 10.83
N MET A 318 -2.57 -3.74 11.09
CA MET A 318 -3.50 -3.19 10.11
C MET A 318 -3.75 -1.70 10.36
N ASP A 319 -4.32 -1.02 9.37
CA ASP A 319 -4.82 0.33 9.54
C ASP A 319 -6.23 0.30 10.11
N LEU A 320 -6.47 1.14 11.12
CA LEU A 320 -7.78 1.30 11.74
C LEU A 320 -8.43 2.58 11.24
N SER A 321 -9.75 2.54 11.06
CA SER A 321 -10.54 3.75 10.82
C SER A 321 -10.54 4.67 12.05
N VAL A 322 -11.10 5.86 11.88
CA VAL A 322 -11.48 6.68 13.04
C VAL A 322 -12.50 5.89 13.86
N PRO A 323 -12.32 5.76 15.18
CA PRO A 323 -13.29 5.06 16.03
C PRO A 323 -14.69 5.67 15.86
N TYR A 324 -15.68 4.83 15.54
CA TYR A 324 -17.07 5.25 15.43
C TYR A 324 -17.81 5.18 16.77
N HIS A 325 -17.23 4.50 17.76
CA HIS A 325 -17.75 4.37 19.11
C HIS A 325 -16.62 4.45 20.13
N SER A 326 -16.93 4.93 21.33
CA SER A 326 -15.98 5.06 22.44
C SER A 326 -16.62 4.51 23.71
N GLU A 327 -16.02 3.46 24.27
CA GLU A 327 -16.48 2.83 25.50
C GLU A 327 -15.41 2.95 26.59
N CYS A 328 -15.87 2.98 27.84
CA CYS A 328 -15.00 2.89 29.01
C CYS A 328 -15.02 1.47 29.56
N LEU A 329 -13.92 1.03 30.17
CA LEU A 329 -13.92 -0.22 30.94
C LEU A 329 -14.88 -0.06 32.12
N THR A 330 -15.92 -0.88 32.15
CA THR A 330 -16.92 -0.91 33.22
C THR A 330 -16.87 -2.26 33.93
N PHE A 331 -17.24 -2.24 35.22
CA PHE A 331 -17.47 -3.46 35.97
C PHE A 331 -18.97 -3.74 35.96
N LEU A 332 -19.34 -4.93 35.48
CA LEU A 332 -20.70 -5.44 35.61
C LEU A 332 -20.79 -6.19 36.93
N THR A 333 -21.42 -5.58 37.92
CA THR A 333 -21.82 -6.27 39.15
C THR A 333 -23.23 -6.82 38.95
N PRO A 334 -23.52 -8.05 39.41
CA PRO A 334 -24.88 -8.53 39.49
C PRO A 334 -25.76 -7.50 40.22
N GLU A 335 -27.02 -7.42 39.82
CA GLU A 335 -27.99 -6.62 40.56
C GLU A 335 -28.01 -7.09 42.02
N ALA A 336 -27.89 -6.15 42.96
CA ALA A 336 -28.01 -6.46 44.37
C ALA A 336 -29.43 -6.99 44.60
N THR A 337 -29.54 -8.29 44.82
CA THR A 337 -30.80 -8.89 45.26
C THR A 337 -31.23 -8.16 46.53
N THR A 338 -32.42 -7.56 46.51
CA THR A 338 -32.98 -6.87 47.67
C THR A 338 -32.90 -7.77 48.89
N ASP A 339 -32.31 -7.29 49.98
CA ASP A 339 -32.32 -7.98 51.27
C ASP A 339 -33.75 -8.40 51.62
N ASN A 340 -33.90 -9.58 52.21
CA ASN A 340 -35.18 -10.01 52.74
C ASN A 340 -35.65 -8.95 53.76
N SER A 341 -36.78 -8.31 53.49
CA SER A 341 -37.28 -7.12 54.22
C SER A 341 -37.36 -7.28 55.74
N TRP A 342 -37.50 -8.51 56.24
CA TRP A 342 -37.51 -8.79 57.68
C TRP A 342 -36.12 -8.67 58.33
N GLN A 343 -35.04 -8.93 57.59
CA GLN A 343 -33.67 -8.79 58.10
C GLN A 343 -33.29 -7.32 58.31
N THR A 344 -33.94 -6.42 57.56
CA THR A 344 -33.80 -4.96 57.75
C THR A 344 -34.40 -4.48 59.07
N LEU A 345 -35.37 -5.20 59.66
CA LEU A 345 -36.03 -4.80 60.91
C LEU A 345 -35.17 -4.99 62.15
N ILE A 346 -34.17 -5.87 62.09
CA ILE A 346 -33.28 -6.20 63.22
C ILE A 346 -31.95 -5.46 63.13
N LEU A 347 -31.47 -5.09 61.94
CA LEU A 347 -30.21 -4.33 61.82
C LEU A 347 -30.35 -2.90 62.39
N PRO A 348 -29.44 -2.42 63.28
CA PRO A 348 -28.13 -2.99 63.66
C PRO A 348 -28.09 -3.68 65.06
N PHE A 349 -29.23 -4.08 65.62
CA PHE A 349 -29.33 -4.75 66.93
C PHE A 349 -29.33 -6.29 66.78
#